data_AF-A0AAU7X469-F1
#
_entry.id   AF-A0AAU7X469-F1
#
_cell.length_a   1.000
_cell.length_b   1.000
_cell.length_c   1.000
_cell.angle_alpha   90.00
_cell.angle_beta   90.00
_cell.angle_gamma   90.00
#
_symmetry.space_group_name_H-M   'P 1'
#
loop_
_entity.id
_entity.type
_entity.pdbx_description
1 polymer ?
#
loop_
_entity_poly.entity_id
_entity_poly.type
_entity_poly.pdbx_seq_one_letter_code
_entity_poly.pdbx_strand_id
1 'polypeptide(L)'
;MGRLKTLGSRVQTQTDRIPAINTNSWRATKTTSAQRGYGYKWQKAREAWLNDHPLCAYCERLGRVTAGCVVDHIEPHRGDMALFWDRSSWQTLCKPCHDSVKQAEEAGTAQVW
;
A
#
# COMPACT_ATOMS: atom_id res chain seq x y z
N MET A 1 15.19 -32.49 -48.49
CA MET A 1 15.60 -31.08 -48.26
C MET A 1 14.72 -30.49 -47.16
N GLY A 2 15.19 -30.49 -45.90
CA GLY A 2 14.41 -29.98 -44.77
C GLY A 2 14.51 -28.46 -44.67
N ARG A 3 13.37 -27.77 -44.64
CA ARG A 3 13.29 -26.31 -44.62
C ARG A 3 13.51 -25.80 -43.19
N LEU A 4 14.58 -25.05 -42.94
CA LEU A 4 14.84 -24.41 -41.64
C LEU A 4 13.79 -23.33 -41.36
N LYS A 5 13.20 -23.37 -40.16
CA LYS A 5 12.27 -22.33 -39.68
C LYS A 5 13.07 -21.23 -38.98
N THR A 6 12.82 -19.98 -39.36
CA THR A 6 13.42 -18.82 -38.71
C THR A 6 12.81 -18.62 -37.32
N LEU A 7 13.63 -18.25 -36.33
CA LEU A 7 13.17 -17.89 -34.99
C LEU A 7 12.47 -16.53 -35.06
N GLY A 8 11.29 -16.41 -34.44
CA GLY A 8 10.57 -15.14 -34.35
C GLY A 8 11.34 -14.10 -33.53
N SER A 9 11.09 -12.82 -33.82
CA SER A 9 11.64 -11.70 -33.03
C SER A 9 11.23 -11.84 -31.56
N ARG A 10 12.23 -11.83 -30.67
CA ARG A 10 12.05 -11.91 -29.21
C ARG A 10 11.93 -10.53 -28.55
N VAL A 11 12.01 -9.46 -29.34
CA VAL A 11 11.98 -8.08 -28.84
C VAL A 11 10.55 -7.57 -28.86
N GLN A 12 10.01 -7.25 -27.69
CA GLN A 12 8.72 -6.59 -27.55
C GLN A 12 8.87 -5.08 -27.74
N THR A 13 7.91 -4.44 -28.41
CA THR A 13 7.86 -2.98 -28.54
C THR A 13 7.39 -2.36 -27.23
N GLN A 14 8.06 -1.29 -26.80
CA GLN A 14 7.66 -0.51 -25.64
C GLN A 14 6.29 0.12 -25.90
N THR A 15 5.41 0.09 -24.89
CA THR A 15 4.07 0.69 -24.99
C THR A 15 4.14 2.22 -24.87
N ASP A 16 3.12 2.91 -25.37
CA ASP A 16 3.05 4.39 -25.39
C ASP A 16 3.05 5.04 -24.00
N ARG A 17 2.79 4.25 -22.94
CA ARG A 17 2.73 4.74 -21.56
C ARG A 17 4.04 4.44 -20.85
N ILE A 18 4.93 5.41 -20.83
CA ILE A 18 6.11 5.39 -19.97
C ILE A 18 5.69 5.89 -18.57
N PRO A 19 5.90 5.11 -17.50
CA PRO A 19 5.57 5.57 -16.15
C PRO A 19 6.48 6.75 -15.76
N ALA A 20 5.86 7.86 -15.35
CA ALA A 20 6.58 9.00 -14.83
C ALA A 20 7.14 8.67 -13.43
N ILE A 21 8.46 8.75 -13.27
CA ILE A 21 9.09 8.61 -11.95
C ILE A 21 8.89 9.91 -11.18
N ASN A 22 8.08 9.89 -10.12
CA ASN A 22 7.92 11.04 -9.24
C ASN A 22 9.10 11.11 -8.26
N THR A 23 10.05 12.01 -8.53
CA THR A 23 11.25 12.24 -7.72
C THR A 23 10.97 13.02 -6.42
N ASN A 24 9.81 13.67 -6.29
CA ASN A 24 9.40 14.45 -5.12
C ASN A 24 8.60 13.62 -4.10
N SER A 25 8.49 12.32 -4.29
CA SER A 25 7.85 11.43 -3.31
C SER A 25 8.74 11.30 -2.08
N TRP A 26 8.16 11.38 -0.87
CA TRP A 26 8.86 11.01 0.37
C TRP A 26 9.45 9.59 0.31
N ARG A 27 8.85 8.71 -0.51
CA ARG A 27 9.33 7.35 -0.77
C ARG A 27 10.50 7.27 -1.77
N ALA A 28 10.81 8.34 -2.51
CA ALA A 28 11.83 8.36 -3.56
C ALA A 28 13.27 8.55 -3.05
N THR A 29 13.45 8.82 -1.74
CA THR A 29 14.79 8.92 -1.14
C THR A 29 15.47 7.54 -1.07
N LYS A 30 16.82 7.50 -1.05
CA LYS A 30 17.63 6.26 -0.87
C LYS A 30 17.51 5.64 0.54
N THR A 31 16.42 5.90 1.25
CA THR A 31 16.18 5.37 2.60
C THR A 31 15.58 3.97 2.53
N THR A 32 15.94 3.10 3.48
CA THR A 32 15.32 1.79 3.65
C THR A 32 13.94 1.89 4.31
N SER A 33 13.11 0.86 4.20
CA SER A 33 11.80 0.84 4.87
C SER A 33 11.90 1.01 6.39
N ALA A 34 12.91 0.40 7.01
CA ALA A 34 13.17 0.52 8.44
C ALA A 34 13.56 1.95 8.83
N GLN A 35 14.38 2.63 8.02
CA GLN A 35 14.72 4.04 8.23
C GLN A 35 13.50 4.97 8.11
N ARG A 36 12.47 4.57 7.37
CA ARG A 36 11.20 5.30 7.28
C ARG A 36 10.20 4.97 8.41
N GLY A 37 10.61 4.18 9.41
CA GLY A 37 9.78 3.82 10.56
C GLY A 37 9.24 2.40 10.56
N TYR A 38 9.23 1.69 9.42
CA TYR A 38 8.65 0.35 9.29
C TYR A 38 9.60 -0.79 9.75
N GLY A 39 10.36 -0.56 10.82
CA GLY A 39 11.32 -1.52 11.40
C GLY A 39 10.71 -2.46 12.45
N TYR A 40 11.55 -3.06 13.29
CA TYR A 40 11.13 -3.99 14.35
C TYR A 40 10.08 -3.42 15.31
N LYS A 41 10.28 -2.16 15.75
CA LYS A 41 9.31 -1.46 16.62
C LYS A 41 7.92 -1.42 15.99
N TRP A 42 7.85 -1.12 14.70
CA TRP A 42 6.59 -1.09 13.96
C TRP A 42 5.97 -2.47 13.87
N GLN A 43 6.74 -3.51 13.57
CA GLN A 43 6.23 -4.89 13.50
C GLN A 43 5.57 -5.31 14.83
N LYS A 44 6.20 -4.99 15.97
CA LYS A 44 5.64 -5.27 17.30
C LYS A 44 4.39 -4.47 17.60
N ALA A 45 4.37 -3.17 17.29
CA ALA A 45 3.20 -2.35 17.52
C ALA A 45 2.03 -2.76 16.62
N ARG A 46 2.31 -3.11 15.36
CA ARG A 46 1.35 -3.65 14.39
C ARG A 46 0.72 -4.96 14.89
N GLU A 47 1.53 -5.88 15.39
CA GLU A 47 1.05 -7.16 15.93
C GLU A 47 0.08 -6.94 17.10
N ALA A 48 0.46 -6.09 18.07
CA ALA A 48 -0.41 -5.74 19.19
C ALA A 48 -1.72 -5.09 18.72
N TRP A 49 -1.63 -4.12 17.80
CA TRP A 49 -2.81 -3.44 17.27
C TRP A 49 -3.79 -4.40 16.57
N LEU A 50 -3.29 -5.30 15.72
CA LEU A 50 -4.15 -6.26 15.01
C LEU A 50 -4.81 -7.28 15.95
N ASN A 51 -4.21 -7.59 17.09
CA ASN A 51 -4.83 -8.43 18.10
C ASN A 51 -6.01 -7.71 18.78
N ASP A 52 -5.85 -6.42 19.07
CA ASP A 52 -6.88 -5.60 19.72
C ASP A 52 -7.98 -5.17 18.73
N HIS A 53 -7.62 -4.98 17.46
CA HIS A 53 -8.48 -4.46 16.38
C HIS A 53 -8.45 -5.43 15.19
N PRO A 54 -9.06 -6.63 15.29
CA PRO A 54 -8.89 -7.68 14.28
C PRO A 54 -9.73 -7.48 13.02
N LEU A 55 -10.69 -6.54 13.03
CA LEU A 55 -11.65 -6.35 11.95
C LEU A 55 -11.26 -5.21 11.01
N CYS A 56 -11.59 -5.37 9.73
CA CYS A 56 -11.45 -4.33 8.73
C CYS A 56 -12.46 -3.20 8.97
N ALA A 57 -11.96 -2.00 9.27
CA ALA A 57 -12.78 -0.81 9.54
C ALA A 57 -13.73 -0.48 8.38
N TYR A 58 -13.31 -0.68 7.13
CA TYR A 58 -14.16 -0.38 5.97
C TYR A 58 -15.27 -1.41 5.79
N CYS A 59 -14.96 -2.69 6.02
CA CYS A 59 -15.98 -3.72 5.98
C CYS A 59 -16.99 -3.53 7.11
N GLU A 60 -16.53 -3.20 8.31
CA GLU A 60 -17.36 -2.97 9.48
C GLU A 60 -18.36 -1.82 9.27
N ARG A 61 -17.91 -0.70 8.68
CA ARG A 61 -18.79 0.42 8.29
C ARG A 61 -19.89 0.01 7.30
N LEU A 62 -19.65 -1.03 6.50
CA LEU A 62 -20.62 -1.60 5.56
C LEU A 62 -21.44 -2.75 6.17
N GLY A 63 -21.36 -2.98 7.48
CA GLY A 63 -22.04 -4.07 8.18
C GLY A 63 -21.47 -5.46 7.87
N ARG A 64 -20.23 -5.53 7.38
CA ARG A 64 -19.54 -6.78 7.03
C ARG A 64 -18.46 -7.10 8.05
N VAL A 65 -18.46 -8.32 8.55
CA VAL A 65 -17.37 -8.82 9.39
C VAL A 65 -16.28 -9.42 8.50
N THR A 66 -15.10 -8.83 8.52
CA THR A 66 -13.96 -9.29 7.72
C THR A 66 -12.69 -9.07 8.51
N ALA A 67 -11.86 -10.11 8.66
CA ALA A 67 -10.57 -9.99 9.32
C ALA A 67 -9.65 -9.03 8.53
N GLY A 68 -9.04 -8.09 9.23
CA GLY A 68 -8.01 -7.25 8.68
C GLY A 68 -6.62 -7.85 8.86
N CYS A 69 -5.73 -7.52 7.93
CA CYS A 69 -4.35 -8.02 7.94
C CYS A 69 -3.32 -6.90 7.74
N VAL A 70 -3.77 -5.66 7.60
CA VAL A 70 -2.93 -4.48 7.40
C VAL A 70 -3.32 -3.43 8.42
N VAL A 71 -2.31 -2.78 9.01
CA VAL A 71 -2.50 -1.55 9.78
C VAL A 71 -2.14 -0.41 8.85
N ASP A 72 -3.12 0.44 8.63
CA ASP A 72 -3.08 1.58 7.72
C ASP A 72 -3.16 2.88 8.53
N HIS A 73 -2.55 3.94 8.00
CA HIS A 73 -2.67 5.28 8.55
C HIS A 73 -3.86 5.99 7.89
N ILE A 74 -4.89 6.33 8.67
CA ILE A 74 -6.07 7.09 8.24
C ILE A 74 -5.62 8.34 7.49
N GLU A 75 -4.76 9.14 8.11
CA GLU A 75 -4.04 10.22 7.46
C GLU A 75 -2.64 9.75 7.03
N PRO A 76 -2.28 9.84 5.73
CA PRO A 76 -0.96 9.43 5.28
C PRO A 76 0.13 10.29 5.93
N HIS A 77 0.98 9.68 6.74
CA HIS A 77 1.98 10.41 7.53
C HIS A 77 3.03 11.18 6.71
N ARG A 78 3.27 10.82 5.43
CA ARG A 78 4.19 11.52 4.49
C ARG A 78 5.59 11.83 5.03
N GLY A 79 6.05 11.10 6.05
CA GLY A 79 7.33 11.29 6.72
C GLY A 79 7.28 11.93 8.10
N ASP A 80 6.12 12.43 8.52
CA ASP A 80 5.88 12.86 9.89
C ASP A 80 5.88 11.64 10.82
N MET A 81 6.85 11.59 11.73
CA MET A 81 6.97 10.48 12.68
C MET A 81 6.04 10.62 13.89
N ALA A 82 5.54 11.81 14.20
CA ALA A 82 4.53 11.99 15.24
C ALA A 82 3.21 11.37 14.76
N LEU A 83 2.80 11.70 13.53
CA LEU A 83 1.62 11.11 12.89
C LEU A 83 1.79 9.60 12.65
N PHE A 84 3.00 9.14 12.30
CA PHE A 84 3.27 7.71 12.13
C PHE A 84 2.99 6.88 13.40
N TRP A 85 3.37 7.41 14.58
CA TRP A 85 3.25 6.73 15.87
C TRP A 85 1.97 7.07 16.63
N ASP A 86 1.15 7.98 16.12
CA ASP A 86 -0.16 8.26 16.68
C ASP A 86 -1.10 7.09 16.40
N ARG A 87 -1.39 6.30 17.43
CA ARG A 87 -2.29 5.15 17.31
C ARG A 87 -3.73 5.54 16.98
N SER A 88 -4.15 6.77 17.27
CA SER A 88 -5.48 7.24 16.90
C SER A 88 -5.62 7.42 15.38
N SER A 89 -4.49 7.56 14.68
CA SER A 89 -4.43 7.57 13.21
C SER A 89 -4.40 6.17 12.61
N TRP A 90 -4.34 5.10 13.39
CA TRP A 90 -4.26 3.73 12.87
C TRP A 90 -5.65 3.16 12.63
N GLN A 91 -5.79 2.40 11.55
CA GLN A 91 -6.97 1.58 11.27
C GLN A 91 -6.56 0.21 10.75
N THR A 92 -7.35 -0.81 11.10
CA THR A 92 -7.16 -2.15 10.56
C THR A 92 -7.93 -2.28 9.25
N LEU A 93 -7.29 -2.77 8.20
CA LEU A 93 -7.90 -3.03 6.89
C LEU A 93 -7.61 -4.44 6.39
N CYS A 94 -8.55 -5.02 5.65
CA CYS A 94 -8.31 -6.21 4.84
C CYS A 94 -7.56 -5.81 3.56
N LYS A 95 -6.81 -6.76 2.98
CA LYS A 95 -6.01 -6.50 1.77
C LYS A 95 -6.84 -5.91 0.61
N PRO A 96 -8.06 -6.41 0.32
CA PRO A 96 -8.89 -5.82 -0.74
C PRO A 96 -9.21 -4.34 -0.50
N CYS A 97 -9.66 -3.95 0.70
CA CYS A 97 -9.99 -2.56 1.01
C CYS A 97 -8.76 -1.65 1.02
N HIS A 98 -7.63 -2.15 1.55
CA HIS A 98 -6.37 -1.41 1.55
C HIS A 98 -5.87 -1.12 0.13
N ASP A 99 -5.92 -2.10 -0.78
CA ASP A 99 -5.37 -1.95 -2.13
C ASP A 99 -6.30 -1.24 -3.12
N SER A 100 -7.59 -1.08 -2.78
CA SER A 100 -8.58 -0.48 -3.67
C SER A 100 -9.13 0.83 -3.09
N VAL A 101 -10.04 0.74 -2.14
CA VAL A 101 -10.78 1.88 -1.57
C VAL A 101 -9.81 2.89 -0.95
N LYS A 102 -8.91 2.44 -0.09
CA LYS A 102 -7.92 3.31 0.55
C LYS A 102 -6.95 3.93 -0.46
N GLN A 103 -6.47 3.17 -1.45
CA GLN A 103 -5.61 3.73 -2.50
C GLN A 103 -6.33 4.79 -3.35
N ALA A 104 -7.63 4.61 -3.62
CA ALA A 104 -8.43 5.60 -4.34
C ALA A 104 -8.64 6.89 -3.51
N GLU A 105 -8.84 6.76 -2.20
CA GLU A 105 -8.90 7.91 -1.28
C GLU A 105 -7.59 8.70 -1.27
N GLU A 106 -6.45 8.01 -1.13
CA GLU A 106 -5.14 8.66 -1.10
C GLU A 106 -4.78 9.35 -2.42
N ALA A 107 -5.26 8.81 -3.55
CA ALA A 107 -5.11 9.41 -4.87
C ALA A 107 -6.06 10.61 -5.09
N GLY A 108 -6.98 10.87 -4.16
CA GLY A 108 -8.02 11.89 -4.32
C GLY A 108 -9.05 11.56 -5.42
N THR A 109 -9.12 10.29 -5.84
CA THR A 109 -10.02 9.85 -6.93
C THR A 109 -11.35 9.32 -6.39
N ALA A 110 -11.44 9.08 -5.09
CA ALA A 110 -12.68 8.76 -4.40
C ALA A 110 -12.71 9.44 -3.03
N GLN A 111 -13.78 10.15 -2.72
CA GLN A 111 -14.11 10.46 -1.33
C GLN A 111 -14.90 9.29 -0.78
N VAL A 112 -14.42 8.74 0.34
CA VAL A 112 -15.14 7.69 1.03
C VAL A 112 -15.63 8.31 2.32
N TRP A 113 -16.96 8.35 2.36
CA TRP A 113 -17.87 9.02 3.28
C TRP A 113 -17.54 8.84 4.76
#